data_AF-A0A386PRN1-F1
#
_entry.id   AF-A0A386PRN1-F1
#
_cell.length_a   1.000
_cell.length_b   1.000
_cell.length_c   1.000
_cell.angle_alpha   90.00
_cell.angle_beta   90.00
_cell.angle_gamma   90.00
#
_symmetry.space_group_name_H-M   'P 1'
#
loop_
_entity.id
_entity.type
_entity.pdbx_description
1 polymer ?
#
loop_
_entity_poly.entity_id
_entity_poly.type
_entity_poly.pdbx_seq_one_letter_code
_entity_poly.pdbx_strand_id
1 'polypeptide(L)'
;MVKSIYDMIPVTWAIEFKDRDTAHAIYDSTMAKYDDNTFGSRTVNNDTWYIGTKLHDDEFKAKITEFLSQYNISVNQYTITKTAVGTFVNTFFKKNP
;
A
#
# COMPACT_ATOMS: atom_id res chain seq x y z
N MET A 1 -7.16 -24.26 11.15
CA MET A 1 -5.98 -23.99 10.30
C MET A 1 -5.64 -22.53 10.43
N VAL A 2 -4.63 -22.18 11.22
CA VAL A 2 -4.14 -20.80 11.30
C VAL A 2 -3.35 -20.56 10.03
N LYS A 3 -3.87 -19.71 9.12
CA LYS A 3 -3.10 -19.30 7.93
C LYS A 3 -1.87 -18.57 8.44
N SER A 4 -0.70 -19.14 8.17
CA SER A 4 0.58 -18.57 8.58
C SER A 4 0.76 -17.23 7.86
N ILE A 5 1.17 -16.19 8.58
CA ILE A 5 1.59 -14.89 8.01
C ILE A 5 2.71 -15.04 6.96
N TYR A 6 3.37 -16.20 6.91
CA TYR A 6 4.35 -16.58 5.90
C TYR A 6 3.73 -16.98 4.54
N ASP A 7 2.46 -17.36 4.49
CA ASP A 7 1.76 -17.78 3.25
C ASP A 7 1.06 -16.62 2.54
N MET A 8 1.10 -15.41 3.09
CA MET A 8 0.38 -14.27 2.54
C MET A 8 1.21 -13.60 1.45
N ILE A 9 0.75 -13.76 0.19
CA ILE A 9 1.29 -13.05 -0.96
C ILE A 9 1.09 -11.54 -0.71
N PRO A 10 2.16 -10.73 -0.77
CA PRO A 10 2.04 -9.29 -0.60
C PRO A 10 1.09 -8.70 -1.63
N VAL A 11 0.22 -7.80 -1.18
CA VAL A 11 -0.66 -7.02 -2.04
C VAL A 11 -0.03 -5.65 -2.23
N THR A 12 -0.01 -5.15 -3.46
CA THR A 12 0.38 -3.78 -3.74
C THR A 12 -0.82 -2.83 -3.65
N TRP A 13 -0.69 -1.78 -2.86
CA TRP A 13 -1.64 -0.69 -2.73
C TRP A 13 -1.13 0.57 -3.42
N ALA A 14 -2.03 1.32 -4.03
CA ALA A 14 -1.78 2.65 -4.59
C ALA A 14 -2.41 3.71 -3.68
N ILE A 15 -1.61 4.69 -3.28
CA ILE A 15 -2.04 5.90 -2.57
C ILE A 15 -1.84 7.06 -3.54
N GLU A 16 -2.91 7.51 -4.17
CA GLU A 16 -2.87 8.59 -5.17
C GLU A 16 -3.20 9.92 -4.50
N PHE A 17 -2.34 10.91 -4.70
CA PHE A 17 -2.49 12.27 -4.18
C PHE A 17 -2.98 13.21 -5.28
N LYS A 18 -3.27 14.46 -4.90
CA LYS A 18 -3.75 15.49 -5.83
C LYS A 18 -2.81 15.72 -7.04
N ASP A 19 -1.51 15.75 -6.79
CA ASP A 19 -0.50 16.04 -7.79
C ASP A 19 0.87 15.46 -7.40
N ARG A 20 1.78 15.42 -8.38
CA ARG A 20 3.14 14.91 -8.24
C ARG A 20 3.92 15.62 -7.14
N ASP A 21 3.87 16.94 -7.10
CA ASP A 21 4.67 17.71 -6.14
C ASP A 21 4.24 17.41 -4.71
N THR A 22 2.93 17.28 -4.47
CA THR A 22 2.36 16.86 -3.20
C THR A 22 2.80 15.45 -2.83
N ALA A 23 2.69 14.49 -3.74
CA ALA A 23 3.08 13.10 -3.48
C ALA A 23 4.56 12.97 -3.09
N HIS A 24 5.45 13.69 -3.77
CA HIS A 24 6.89 13.69 -3.49
C HIS A 24 7.22 14.46 -2.20
N ALA A 25 6.63 15.63 -1.96
CA ALA A 25 6.86 16.39 -0.73
C ALA A 25 6.41 15.61 0.53
N ILE A 26 5.27 14.93 0.45
CA ILE A 26 4.82 14.03 1.51
C ILE A 26 5.78 12.85 1.65
N TYR A 27 6.31 12.31 0.54
CA TYR A 27 7.18 11.14 0.58
C TYR A 27 8.45 11.47 1.37
N ASP A 28 9.07 12.61 1.05
CA ASP A 28 10.30 13.08 1.70
C ASP A 28 10.07 13.42 3.18
N SER A 29 8.97 14.13 3.50
CA SER A 29 8.67 14.51 4.89
C SER A 29 8.32 13.32 5.79
N THR A 30 7.80 12.24 5.21
CA THR A 30 7.40 11.04 5.95
C THR A 30 8.50 9.98 6.06
N MET A 31 9.57 10.10 5.25
CA MET A 31 10.64 9.09 5.13
C MET A 31 11.29 8.71 6.47
N ALA A 32 11.49 9.68 7.37
CA ALA A 32 12.17 9.42 8.64
C ALA A 32 11.34 8.59 9.65
N LYS A 33 10.01 8.55 9.51
CA LYS A 33 9.12 7.80 10.42
C LYS A 33 8.38 6.65 9.72
N TYR A 34 8.60 6.47 8.43
CA TYR A 34 8.02 5.36 7.69
C TYR A 34 8.71 4.06 8.12
N ASP A 35 7.92 3.08 8.57
CA ASP A 35 8.44 1.77 8.98
C ASP A 35 8.14 0.73 7.91
N ASP A 36 9.17 0.39 7.13
CA ASP A 36 9.12 -0.65 6.11
C ASP A 36 8.72 -2.02 6.67
N ASN A 37 8.98 -2.31 7.96
CA ASN A 37 8.59 -3.59 8.55
C ASN A 37 7.09 -3.67 8.81
N THR A 38 6.46 -2.54 9.10
CA THR A 38 5.01 -2.45 9.34
C THR A 38 4.26 -2.35 8.02
N PHE A 39 4.62 -1.37 7.17
CA PHE A 39 3.84 -1.08 5.97
C PHE A 39 4.29 -1.87 4.75
N GLY A 40 5.55 -2.28 4.70
CA GLY A 40 6.21 -2.82 3.52
C GLY A 40 6.92 -1.75 2.70
N SER A 41 7.62 -2.16 1.64
CA SER A 41 8.38 -1.24 0.80
C SER A 41 7.47 -0.27 0.06
N ARG A 42 7.82 1.02 0.09
CA ARG A 42 7.12 2.09 -0.63
C ARG A 42 7.96 2.64 -1.78
N THR A 43 7.31 2.90 -2.91
CA THR A 43 7.90 3.62 -4.04
C THR A 43 6.95 4.73 -4.46
N VAL A 44 7.48 5.90 -4.83
CA VAL A 44 6.68 7.00 -5.40
C VAL A 44 6.92 7.08 -6.90
N ASN A 45 5.84 7.22 -7.67
CA ASN A 45 5.87 7.47 -9.10
C ASN A 45 4.73 8.42 -9.47
N ASN A 46 5.06 9.54 -10.12
CA ASN A 46 4.14 10.64 -10.39
C ASN A 46 3.46 11.15 -9.10
N ASP A 47 2.13 11.14 -9.07
CA ASP A 47 1.24 11.52 -7.96
C ASP A 47 0.87 10.34 -7.05
N THR A 48 1.47 9.15 -7.27
CA THR A 48 1.03 7.92 -6.60
C THR A 48 2.15 7.23 -5.84
N TRP A 49 1.84 6.76 -4.64
CA TRP A 49 2.70 5.82 -3.90
C TRP A 49 2.22 4.39 -4.11
N TYR A 50 3.18 3.50 -4.35
CA TYR A 50 2.96 2.06 -4.40
C TYR A 50 3.58 1.41 -3.17
N ILE A 51 2.76 0.70 -2.40
CA ILE A 51 3.17 0.04 -1.15
C ILE A 51 2.87 -1.45 -1.25
N GLY A 52 3.91 -2.29 -1.24
CA GLY A 52 3.78 -3.74 -1.19
C GLY A 52 3.69 -4.22 0.25
N THR A 53 2.51 -4.64 0.70
CA THR A 53 2.26 -5.00 2.11
C THR A 53 1.75 -6.42 2.28
N LYS A 54 2.05 -7.03 3.43
CA LYS A 54 1.44 -8.30 3.88
C LYS A 54 0.30 -8.10 4.88
N LEU A 55 0.00 -6.86 5.24
CA LEU A 55 -1.12 -6.54 6.12
C LEU A 55 -2.45 -6.92 5.46
N HIS A 56 -3.44 -7.26 6.29
CA HIS A 56 -4.81 -7.41 5.83
C HIS A 56 -5.38 -6.06 5.35
N ASP A 57 -6.32 -6.09 4.41
CA ASP A 57 -6.85 -4.90 3.76
C ASP A 57 -7.33 -3.81 4.74
N ASP A 58 -8.11 -4.20 5.75
CA ASP A 58 -8.64 -3.26 6.74
C ASP A 58 -7.55 -2.73 7.68
N GLU A 59 -6.58 -3.58 8.04
CA GLU A 59 -5.45 -3.21 8.87
C GLU A 59 -4.53 -2.23 8.15
N PHE A 60 -4.23 -2.49 6.87
CA PHE A 60 -3.45 -1.60 6.03
C PHE A 60 -4.11 -0.23 5.93
N LYS A 61 -5.40 -0.18 5.57
CA LYS A 61 -6.16 1.07 5.43
C LYS A 61 -6.18 1.87 6.73
N ALA A 62 -6.41 1.22 7.87
CA ALA A 62 -6.42 1.89 9.16
C ALA A 62 -5.05 2.49 9.48
N LYS A 63 -3.97 1.70 9.39
CA LYS A 63 -2.61 2.13 9.72
C LYS A 63 -2.10 3.22 8.78
N ILE A 64 -2.34 3.11 7.46
CA ILE A 64 -1.85 4.13 6.51
C ILE A 64 -2.62 5.44 6.68
N THR A 65 -3.91 5.38 7.00
CA THR A 65 -4.71 6.57 7.31
C THR A 65 -4.23 7.25 8.57
N GLU A 66 -3.99 6.47 9.64
CA GLU A 66 -3.42 6.98 10.89
C GLU A 66 -2.06 7.63 10.66
N PHE A 67 -1.17 6.95 9.93
CA PHE A 67 0.14 7.49 9.57
C PHE A 67 0.04 8.83 8.84
N LEU A 68 -0.76 8.93 7.79
CA LEU A 68 -0.94 10.17 7.02
C LEU A 68 -1.57 11.28 7.86
N SER A 69 -2.48 10.94 8.79
CA SER A 69 -3.09 11.92 9.69
C SER A 69 -2.07 12.59 10.63
N GLN A 70 -1.00 11.88 11.04
CA GLN A 70 0.08 12.44 11.86
C GLN A 70 0.85 13.58 11.15
N TYR A 71 0.70 13.68 9.83
CA TYR A 71 1.27 14.71 8.98
C TYR A 71 0.23 15.73 8.50
N ASN A 72 -0.95 15.79 9.13
CA ASN A 72 -2.08 16.65 8.77
C ASN A 72 -2.63 16.41 7.35
N ILE A 73 -2.47 15.20 6.82
CA ILE A 73 -2.99 14.82 5.51
C ILE A 73 -4.36 14.19 5.71
N SER A 74 -5.40 14.93 5.33
CA SER A 74 -6.78 14.48 5.46
C SER A 74 -7.13 13.42 4.41
N VAL A 75 -8.07 12.53 4.74
CA VAL A 75 -8.56 11.44 3.87
C VAL A 75 -9.17 11.90 2.53
N ASN A 76 -9.46 13.18 2.38
CA ASN A 76 -9.93 13.78 1.13
C ASN A 76 -8.79 14.26 0.20
N GLN A 77 -7.54 14.20 0.66
CA GLN A 77 -6.36 14.62 -0.11
C GLN A 77 -5.70 13.47 -0.87
N TYR A 78 -6.16 12.24 -0.65
CA TYR A 78 -5.65 11.05 -1.32
C TYR A 78 -6.76 10.01 -1.52
N THR A 79 -6.52 9.08 -2.42
CA THR A 79 -7.33 7.86 -2.57
C THR A 79 -6.49 6.63 -2.25
N ILE A 80 -7.12 5.59 -1.69
CA ILE A 80 -6.46 4.30 -1.39
C ILE A 80 -7.08 3.24 -2.30
N THR A 81 -6.32 2.72 -3.24
CA THR A 81 -6.79 1.70 -4.19
C THR A 81 -5.93 0.45 -4.10
N LYS A 82 -6.56 -0.71 -3.95
CA LYS A 82 -5.88 -2.01 -4.03
C LYS A 82 -5.54 -2.28 -5.49
N THR A 83 -4.26 -2.45 -5.82
CA THR A 83 -3.85 -2.68 -7.20
C THR A 83 -3.96 -4.17 -7.55
N ALA A 84 -4.12 -4.47 -8.84
CA ALA A 84 -3.99 -5.84 -9.33
C ALA A 84 -2.51 -6.30 -9.40
N VAL A 85 -1.55 -5.37 -9.24
CA VAL A 85 -0.11 -5.61 -9.38
C VAL A 85 0.39 -6.45 -8.19
N GLY A 86 0.96 -7.62 -8.48
CA GLY A 86 1.37 -8.60 -7.46
C GLY A 86 0.26 -9.57 -7.04
N THR A 87 -0.98 -9.38 -7.49
CA THR A 87 -2.06 -10.37 -7.34
C THR A 87 -1.86 -11.47 -8.40
N PHE A 88 -0.88 -12.35 -8.20
CA PHE A 88 -0.78 -13.59 -8.98
C PHE A 88 -1.91 -14.51 -8.53
N VAL A 89 -3.10 -14.34 -9.10
CA VAL A 89 -4.12 -15.38 -9.02
C VAL A 89 -3.55 -16.55 -9.81
N ASN A 90 -3.32 -17.67 -9.13
CA ASN A 90 -2.92 -18.94 -9.71
C ASN A 90 -4.07 -19.55 -10.53
N THR A 91 -4.61 -18.82 -11.52
CA THR A 91 -5.70 -19.26 -12.38
C THR A 91 -5.25 -20.12 -13.56
N PHE A 92 -3.95 -20.40 -13.69
CA PHE A 92 -3.42 -21.27 -14.76
C PHE A 92 -3.53 -22.79 -14.47
N PHE A 93 -3.93 -23.23 -13.27
CA PHE A 93 -4.17 -24.65 -12.97
C PHE A 93 -5.65 -25.08 -13.08
N LYS A 94 -6.41 -24.47 -13.99
CA LYS A 94 -7.66 -25.08 -14.50
C LYS A 94 -7.69 -25.05 -16.01
N LYS A 95 -6.98 -25.99 -16.63
CA LYS A 95 -7.47 -26.67 -17.83
C LYS A 95 -7.11 -28.16 -17.75
N ASN A 96 -8.16 -28.91 -17.46
CA ASN A 96 -8.33 -30.36 -17.63
C ASN A 96 -7.80 -30.83 -19.00
N PRO A 97 -7.51 -32.13 -19.13
CA PRO A 97 -8.57 -33.11 -19.44
C PRO A 97 -9.07 -33.91 -18.24
#